data_AF-A0ABD6E8S4-F1
#
_entry.id   AF-A0ABD6E8S4-F1
#
_cell.length_a   1.000
_cell.length_b   1.000
_cell.length_c   1.000
_cell.angle_alpha   90.00
_cell.angle_beta   90.00
_cell.angle_gamma   90.00
#
_symmetry.space_group_name_H-M   'P 1'
#
loop_
_entity.id
_entity.type
_entity.pdbx_description
1 polymer ?
#
loop_
_entity_poly.entity_id
_entity_poly.type
_entity_poly.pdbx_seq_one_letter_code
_entity_poly.pdbx_strand_id
1 'polypeptide(L)'
;MEAPPPDAGAMPPPDAGAMPPPDAGAMPPPDAGAMPPPDAAAAPPPPAGPPTLIADPPACNVPAGGGVSNHTLNNPSGMRLAFKVKSSNNDDYRLKPVFGIVEAGTTAPLEITRTAGPPKADRMVVQFKEAPPGVTDLAALFKESPPIGEVVIPVNAA
;
A
#
# COMPACT_ATOMS: atom_id res chain seq x y z
N MET A 1 59.41 -28.53 -62.24
CA MET A 1 59.18 -29.01 -60.86
C MET A 1 58.31 -27.94 -60.24
N GLU A 2 57.01 -28.17 -59.99
CA GLU A 2 56.43 -29.28 -59.25
C GLU A 2 54.99 -29.57 -59.74
N ALA A 3 54.53 -30.81 -59.54
CA ALA A 3 53.32 -31.42 -60.13
C ALA A 3 52.00 -30.94 -59.48
N PRO A 4 50.85 -31.07 -60.18
CA PRO A 4 49.55 -30.64 -59.65
C PRO A 4 49.04 -31.57 -58.53
N PRO A 5 48.33 -31.06 -57.51
CA PRO A 5 47.64 -31.90 -56.55
C PRO A 5 46.39 -32.56 -57.20
N PRO A 6 45.99 -33.76 -56.75
CA PRO A 6 45.02 -34.60 -57.44
C PRO A 6 43.56 -34.21 -57.12
N ASP A 7 42.72 -34.35 -58.14
CA ASP A 7 41.25 -34.34 -58.10
C ASP A 7 40.72 -35.32 -57.05
N ALA A 8 40.19 -34.79 -55.95
CA ALA A 8 39.39 -35.54 -54.99
C ALA A 8 37.93 -35.13 -55.17
N GLY A 9 37.16 -36.03 -55.77
CA GLY A 9 35.75 -35.85 -56.07
C GLY A 9 34.91 -35.51 -54.84
N ALA A 10 34.09 -34.48 -54.99
CA ALA A 10 32.86 -34.32 -54.23
C ALA A 10 31.71 -34.33 -55.25
N MET A 11 30.93 -35.42 -55.23
CA MET A 11 29.66 -35.51 -55.93
C MET A 11 28.78 -34.31 -55.55
N PRO A 12 28.10 -33.66 -56.51
CA PRO A 12 27.12 -32.64 -56.16
C PRO A 12 25.98 -33.30 -55.34
N PRO A 13 25.48 -32.65 -54.28
CA PRO A 13 24.28 -33.13 -53.60
C PRO A 13 23.10 -33.14 -54.59
N PRO A 14 22.18 -34.11 -54.47
CA PRO A 14 21.05 -34.22 -55.39
C PRO A 14 20.12 -33.00 -55.25
N ASP A 15 19.73 -32.46 -56.40
CA ASP A 15 18.66 -31.47 -56.55
C ASP A 15 17.34 -32.05 -56.02
N ALA A 16 17.04 -31.77 -54.75
CA ALA A 16 15.73 -32.03 -54.18
C ALA A 16 14.78 -30.88 -54.56
N GLY A 17 14.31 -30.90 -55.80
CA GLY A 17 13.13 -30.13 -56.16
C GLY A 17 11.89 -30.70 -55.45
N ALA A 18 11.37 -30.00 -54.44
CA ALA A 18 9.99 -30.19 -53.97
C ALA A 18 9.44 -29.01 -53.15
N MET A 19 8.38 -28.43 -53.73
CA MET A 19 7.28 -27.63 -53.17
C MET A 19 7.47 -26.12 -52.89
N PRO A 20 6.72 -25.24 -53.57
CA PRO A 20 6.49 -23.88 -53.08
C PRO A 20 5.70 -23.92 -51.75
N PRO A 21 5.86 -22.92 -50.86
CA PRO A 21 5.10 -22.85 -49.62
C PRO A 21 3.59 -22.82 -49.92
N PRO A 22 2.74 -23.38 -49.04
CA PRO A 22 1.31 -23.23 -49.19
C PRO A 22 0.96 -21.75 -49.10
N ASP A 23 0.19 -21.26 -50.08
CA ASP A 23 -0.56 -20.01 -50.01
C ASP A 23 -1.58 -20.16 -48.87
N ALA A 24 -1.12 -19.95 -47.65
CA ALA A 24 -1.99 -19.72 -46.52
C ALA A 24 -2.58 -18.33 -46.74
N GLY A 25 -3.73 -18.29 -47.42
CA GLY A 25 -4.57 -17.11 -47.52
C GLY A 25 -4.76 -16.53 -46.11
N ALA A 26 -3.96 -15.52 -45.80
CA ALA A 26 -4.14 -14.73 -44.61
C ALA A 26 -5.43 -13.96 -44.82
N MET A 27 -6.48 -14.41 -44.13
CA MET A 27 -7.66 -13.61 -43.88
C MET A 27 -7.21 -12.18 -43.52
N PRO A 28 -7.88 -11.14 -44.05
CA PRO A 28 -7.64 -9.79 -43.56
C PRO A 28 -7.79 -9.79 -42.03
N PRO A 29 -6.93 -9.07 -41.29
CA PRO A 29 -7.10 -8.97 -39.85
C PRO A 29 -8.53 -8.48 -39.57
N PRO A 30 -9.25 -9.07 -38.60
CA PRO A 30 -10.49 -8.47 -38.16
C PRO A 30 -10.15 -7.05 -37.71
N ASP A 31 -10.91 -6.08 -38.20
CA ASP A 31 -10.88 -4.69 -37.77
C ASP A 31 -10.52 -4.64 -36.28
N ALA A 32 -9.33 -4.11 -35.98
CA ALA A 32 -8.98 -3.71 -34.63
C ALA A 32 -9.84 -2.49 -34.30
N GLY A 33 -11.14 -2.73 -34.11
CA GLY A 33 -12.01 -1.86 -33.38
C GLY A 33 -11.31 -1.65 -32.04
N ALA A 34 -10.79 -0.45 -31.86
CA ALA A 34 -10.23 0.00 -30.61
C ALA A 34 -11.31 -0.15 -29.54
N MET A 35 -11.32 -1.30 -28.85
CA MET A 35 -11.90 -1.34 -27.52
C MET A 35 -11.04 -0.44 -26.65
N PRO A 36 -11.63 0.56 -25.98
CA PRO A 36 -10.88 1.31 -24.97
C PRO A 36 -10.34 0.30 -23.93
N PRO A 37 -9.15 0.54 -23.35
CA PRO A 37 -8.67 -0.31 -22.28
C PRO A 37 -9.74 -0.31 -21.18
N PRO A 38 -10.22 -1.48 -20.70
CA PRO A 38 -10.95 -1.51 -19.45
C PRO A 38 -9.98 -0.95 -18.40
N ASP A 39 -10.47 0.05 -17.66
CA ASP A 39 -9.81 0.71 -16.55
C ASP A 39 -8.78 -0.18 -15.85
N ALA A 40 -7.63 0.41 -15.54
CA ALA A 40 -6.76 -0.05 -14.47
C ALA A 40 -7.50 0.01 -13.12
N ALA A 41 -8.59 -0.74 -12.97
CA ALA A 41 -9.07 -1.19 -11.69
C ALA A 41 -8.08 -2.25 -11.25
N ALA A 42 -7.16 -1.83 -10.36
CA ALA A 42 -6.36 -2.73 -9.57
C ALA A 42 -7.22 -3.95 -9.15
N ALA A 43 -6.70 -5.15 -9.40
CA ALA A 43 -7.28 -6.37 -8.87
C ALA A 43 -7.66 -6.14 -7.40
N PRO A 44 -8.86 -6.54 -6.94
CA PRO A 44 -9.20 -6.42 -5.53
C PRO A 44 -8.09 -7.11 -4.73
N PRO A 45 -7.49 -6.46 -3.73
CA PRO A 45 -6.47 -7.10 -2.90
C PRO A 45 -7.05 -8.41 -2.34
N PRO A 46 -6.21 -9.45 -2.12
CA PRO A 46 -6.65 -10.72 -1.53
C PRO A 46 -7.43 -10.44 -0.23
N PRO A 47 -8.28 -11.34 0.26
CA PRO A 47 -9.12 -11.12 1.44
C PRO A 47 -8.24 -11.02 2.70
N ALA A 48 -7.59 -9.87 2.89
CA ALA A 48 -7.26 -9.34 4.17
C ALA A 48 -8.60 -9.19 4.91
N GLY A 49 -8.66 -9.65 6.16
CA GLY A 49 -9.81 -9.36 7.01
C GLY A 49 -10.13 -7.86 7.01
N PRO A 50 -11.31 -7.46 7.53
CA PRO A 50 -11.70 -6.06 7.52
C PRO A 50 -10.57 -5.18 8.06
N PRO A 51 -10.37 -3.98 7.49
CA PRO A 51 -9.37 -3.05 7.97
C PRO A 51 -9.65 -2.75 9.44
N THR A 52 -8.70 -3.09 10.32
CA THR A 52 -8.83 -2.90 11.76
C THR A 52 -7.55 -2.31 12.31
N LEU A 53 -7.70 -1.44 13.30
CA LEU A 53 -6.61 -0.86 14.07
C LEU A 53 -6.98 -0.95 15.55
N ILE A 54 -6.01 -1.25 16.40
CA ILE A 54 -6.20 -1.38 17.84
C ILE A 54 -5.18 -0.49 18.53
N ALA A 55 -5.58 0.23 19.57
CA ALA A 55 -4.64 0.99 20.40
C ALA A 55 -4.40 0.23 21.72
N ASP A 56 -3.13 0.09 22.10
CA ASP A 56 -2.71 -0.54 23.34
C ASP A 56 -1.71 0.37 24.11
N PRO A 57 -2.00 0.80 25.35
CA PRO A 57 -3.24 0.55 26.08
C PRO A 57 -4.46 1.21 25.38
N PRO A 58 -5.69 0.68 25.59
CA PRO A 58 -6.89 1.22 24.94
C PRO A 58 -7.36 2.54 25.54
N ALA A 59 -6.86 2.91 26.72
CA ALA A 59 -7.18 4.15 27.43
C ALA A 59 -5.91 4.86 27.88
N CYS A 60 -5.96 6.19 27.97
CA CYS A 60 -4.85 7.03 28.41
C CYS A 60 -5.19 7.63 29.79
N ASN A 61 -4.44 7.25 30.83
CA ASN A 61 -4.56 7.85 32.16
C ASN A 61 -3.29 8.65 32.47
N VAL A 62 -3.43 9.96 32.67
CA VAL A 62 -2.29 10.86 32.88
C VAL A 62 -2.56 11.88 33.99
N PRO A 63 -1.54 12.30 34.76
CA PRO A 63 -1.73 13.22 35.88
C PRO A 63 -2.08 14.65 35.43
N ALA A 64 -2.85 15.39 36.24
CA ALA A 64 -3.21 16.82 36.03
C ALA A 64 -2.00 17.74 35.88
N GLY A 65 -0.90 17.43 36.57
CA GLY A 65 0.37 18.15 36.47
C GLY A 65 1.13 17.94 35.15
N GLY A 66 0.62 17.11 34.23
CA GLY A 66 1.26 16.78 32.96
C GLY A 66 2.05 15.48 33.02
N GLY A 67 2.20 14.84 31.85
CA GLY A 67 2.83 13.52 31.72
C GLY A 67 2.80 13.00 30.29
N VAL A 68 3.39 11.83 30.08
CA VAL A 68 3.44 11.16 28.78
C VAL A 68 2.77 9.80 28.89
N SER A 69 1.93 9.46 27.92
CA SER A 69 1.35 8.13 27.73
C SER A 69 1.76 7.59 26.37
N ASN A 70 2.38 6.41 26.36
CA ASN A 70 2.81 5.74 25.14
C ASN A 70 1.80 4.65 24.78
N HIS A 71 1.29 4.74 23.55
CA HIS A 71 0.37 3.79 22.96
C HIS A 71 1.01 3.12 21.75
N THR A 72 0.56 1.90 21.47
CA THR A 72 0.95 1.10 20.33
C THR A 72 -0.29 0.90 19.47
N LEU A 73 -0.25 1.38 18.23
CA LEU A 73 -1.27 1.16 17.23
C LEU A 73 -0.95 -0.14 16.51
N ASN A 74 -1.71 -1.20 16.79
CA ASN A 74 -1.58 -2.51 16.19
C ASN A 74 -2.50 -2.64 14.97
N ASN A 75 -1.92 -2.95 13.82
CA ASN A 75 -2.63 -3.26 12.59
C ASN A 75 -2.56 -4.77 12.33
N PRO A 76 -3.55 -5.57 12.80
CA PRO A 76 -3.58 -7.00 12.52
C PRO A 76 -4.07 -7.31 11.10
N SER A 77 -4.48 -6.31 10.32
CA SER A 77 -4.98 -6.52 8.96
C SER A 77 -3.85 -6.78 7.96
N GLY A 78 -4.19 -7.41 6.84
CA GLY A 78 -3.27 -7.63 5.72
C GLY A 78 -3.04 -6.40 4.84
N MET A 79 -3.56 -5.23 5.22
CA MET A 79 -3.47 -3.99 4.45
C MET A 79 -2.59 -2.97 5.16
N ARG A 80 -1.93 -2.13 4.37
CA ARG A 80 -1.19 -0.96 4.86
C ARG A 80 -2.20 0.12 5.26
N LEU A 81 -2.17 0.58 6.50
CA LEU A 81 -3.13 1.57 6.99
C LEU A 81 -2.45 2.90 7.29
N ALA A 82 -2.98 3.99 6.75
CA ALA A 82 -2.66 5.34 7.20
C ALA A 82 -3.58 5.69 8.37
N PHE A 83 -3.05 6.40 9.37
CA PHE A 83 -3.83 6.91 10.49
C PHE A 83 -3.67 8.43 10.65
N LYS A 84 -4.72 9.04 11.20
CA LYS A 84 -4.78 10.44 11.62
C LYS A 84 -5.36 10.50 13.02
N VAL A 85 -4.63 11.10 13.94
CA VAL A 85 -5.08 11.31 15.32
C VAL A 85 -5.72 12.67 15.46
N LYS A 86 -6.91 12.72 16.08
CA LYS A 86 -7.63 13.93 16.43
C LYS A 86 -7.82 13.98 17.93
N SER A 87 -7.48 15.12 18.54
CA SER A 87 -7.79 15.39 19.94
C SER A 87 -9.05 16.23 20.07
N SER A 88 -9.81 16.00 21.14
CA SER A 88 -10.88 16.89 21.60
C SER A 88 -10.37 18.12 22.38
N ASN A 89 -9.14 18.06 22.89
CA ASN A 89 -8.45 19.16 23.56
C ASN A 89 -7.03 19.27 22.98
N ASN A 90 -6.78 20.32 22.17
CA ASN A 90 -5.47 20.52 21.54
C ASN A 90 -4.61 21.54 22.32
N ASP A 91 -5.19 22.22 23.31
CA ASP A 91 -4.47 23.18 24.14
C ASP A 91 -3.52 22.43 25.08
N ASP A 92 -4.06 21.43 25.79
CA ASP A 92 -3.34 20.69 26.84
C ASP A 92 -2.62 19.41 26.35
N TYR A 93 -2.83 19.01 25.09
CA TYR A 93 -2.25 17.78 24.55
C TYR A 93 -1.38 18.04 23.33
N ARG A 94 -0.29 17.27 23.23
CA ARG A 94 0.55 17.14 22.04
C ARG A 94 0.61 15.68 21.65
N LEU A 95 0.43 15.42 20.35
CA LEU A 95 0.36 14.08 19.79
C LEU A 95 1.55 13.85 18.87
N LYS A 96 2.21 12.70 19.02
CA LYS A 96 3.35 12.34 18.18
C LYS A 96 3.30 10.86 17.81
N PRO A 97 3.12 10.51 16.52
CA PRO A 97 2.80 11.40 15.40
C PRO A 97 1.29 11.72 15.30
N VAL A 98 0.92 12.83 14.63
CA VAL A 98 -0.48 13.16 14.29
C VAL A 98 -0.95 12.37 13.07
N PHE A 99 -0.04 12.10 12.13
CA PHE A 99 -0.26 11.28 10.95
C PHE A 99 0.83 10.23 10.86
N GLY A 100 0.47 9.02 10.46
CA GLY A 100 1.45 7.97 10.24
C GLY A 100 0.89 6.83 9.41
N ILE A 101 1.75 5.85 9.16
CA ILE A 101 1.40 4.61 8.48
C ILE A 101 1.74 3.45 9.40
N VAL A 102 0.88 2.45 9.43
CA VAL A 102 1.13 1.14 10.04
C VAL A 102 1.10 0.10 8.94
N GLU A 103 2.22 -0.57 8.71
CA GLU A 103 2.30 -1.65 7.70
C GLU A 103 1.40 -2.82 8.11
N ALA A 104 1.03 -3.66 7.15
CA ALA A 104 0.20 -4.83 7.38
C ALA A 104 0.83 -5.78 8.43
N GLY A 105 0.04 -6.22 9.42
CA GLY A 105 0.51 -7.12 10.48
C GLY A 105 1.53 -6.51 11.44
N THR A 106 1.74 -5.19 11.43
CA THR A 106 2.74 -4.50 12.26
C THR A 106 2.13 -3.52 13.24
N THR A 107 2.99 -2.88 14.03
CA THR A 107 2.62 -1.86 15.00
C THR A 107 3.31 -0.52 14.74
N ALA A 108 2.70 0.57 15.18
CA ALA A 108 3.30 1.90 15.18
C ALA A 108 3.13 2.59 16.54
N PRO A 109 4.14 3.33 17.04
CA PRO A 109 4.02 4.07 18.29
C PRO A 109 3.16 5.33 18.14
N LEU A 110 2.40 5.64 19.18
CA LEU A 110 1.65 6.88 19.36
C LEU A 110 1.93 7.42 20.78
N GLU A 111 2.51 8.60 20.86
CA GLU A 111 2.79 9.30 22.11
C GLU A 111 1.76 10.41 22.32
N ILE A 112 1.14 10.38 23.50
CA ILE A 112 0.21 11.40 23.98
C ILE A 112 0.89 12.12 25.14
N THR A 113 1.33 13.37 24.90
CA THR A 113 1.90 14.21 25.94
C THR A 113 0.84 15.18 26.45
N ARG A 114 0.63 15.21 27.75
CA ARG A 114 -0.24 16.16 28.45
C ARG A 114 0.61 17.24 29.11
N THR A 115 0.27 18.51 28.88
CA THR A 115 0.78 19.64 29.66
C THR A 115 -0.04 19.86 30.92
N ALA A 116 0.54 20.55 31.90
CA ALA A 116 -0.18 20.88 33.13
C ALA A 116 -1.46 21.66 32.83
N GLY A 117 -2.58 21.20 33.38
CA GLY A 117 -3.90 21.77 33.13
C GLY A 117 -4.94 21.20 34.11
N PRO A 118 -6.18 21.73 34.08
CA PRO A 118 -7.24 21.24 34.97
C PRO A 118 -7.54 19.75 34.71
N PRO A 119 -7.98 19.01 35.74
CA PRO A 119 -8.42 17.64 35.55
C PRO A 119 -9.65 17.61 34.63
N LYS A 120 -9.64 16.72 33.63
CA LYS A 120 -10.66 16.66 32.60
C LYS A 120 -10.69 15.29 31.93
N ALA A 121 -11.87 14.84 31.54
CA ALA A 121 -12.03 13.70 30.65
C ALA A 121 -12.08 14.21 29.20
N ASP A 122 -11.19 13.68 28.37
CA ASP A 122 -11.07 13.99 26.96
C ASP A 122 -11.10 12.69 26.13
N ARG A 123 -11.11 12.83 24.81
CA ARG A 123 -11.06 11.72 23.85
C ARG A 123 -10.05 12.00 22.76
N MET A 124 -9.27 10.98 22.40
CA MET A 124 -8.48 10.94 21.17
C MET A 124 -9.16 9.99 20.18
N VAL A 125 -9.27 10.42 18.94
CA VAL A 125 -9.87 9.63 17.86
C VAL A 125 -8.80 9.37 16.81
N VAL A 126 -8.39 8.11 16.67
CA VAL A 126 -7.46 7.65 15.65
C VAL A 126 -8.28 7.16 14.47
N GLN A 127 -8.40 8.00 13.44
CA GLN A 127 -9.06 7.64 12.19
C GLN A 127 -8.08 6.93 11.28
N PHE A 128 -8.48 5.85 10.64
CA PHE A 128 -7.61 5.10 9.75
C PHE A 128 -8.25 4.83 8.40
N LYS A 129 -7.41 4.59 7.40
CA LYS A 129 -7.80 4.18 6.06
C LYS A 129 -6.67 3.43 5.36
N GLU A 130 -6.94 2.86 4.20
CA GLU A 130 -5.91 2.26 3.37
C GLU A 130 -4.88 3.29 2.93
N ALA A 131 -3.61 2.94 3.01
CA ALA A 131 -2.48 3.73 2.55
C ALA A 131 -1.98 3.19 1.20
N PRO A 132 -2.14 3.96 0.10
CA PRO A 132 -1.58 3.57 -1.19
C PRO A 132 -0.06 3.37 -1.11
N PRO A 133 0.52 2.49 -1.94
CA PRO A 133 1.96 2.35 -2.03
C PRO A 133 2.59 3.69 -2.44
N GLY A 134 3.66 4.09 -1.76
CA GLY A 134 4.38 5.33 -2.07
C GLY A 134 3.70 6.63 -1.60
N VAL A 135 2.59 6.58 -0.86
CA VAL A 135 1.98 7.79 -0.30
C VAL A 135 2.95 8.49 0.65
N THR A 136 3.15 9.79 0.42
CA THR A 136 4.02 10.66 1.25
C THR A 136 3.21 11.75 1.94
N ASP A 137 2.18 12.29 1.28
CA ASP A 137 1.29 13.31 1.85
C ASP A 137 0.05 12.68 2.48
N LEU A 138 0.18 12.31 3.76
CA LEU A 138 -0.92 11.74 4.53
C LEU A 138 -2.02 12.78 4.81
N ALA A 139 -1.69 14.06 4.87
CA ALA A 139 -2.70 15.09 5.12
C ALA A 139 -3.66 15.23 3.93
N ALA A 140 -3.14 15.20 2.71
CA ALA A 140 -3.90 15.17 1.47
C ALA A 140 -4.75 13.89 1.36
N LEU A 141 -4.15 12.72 1.68
CA LEU A 141 -4.85 11.44 1.69
C LEU A 141 -6.10 11.45 2.60
N PHE A 142 -6.00 12.10 3.77
CA PHE A 142 -7.14 12.24 4.70
C PHE A 142 -8.15 13.34 4.31
N LYS A 143 -7.86 14.13 3.28
CA LYS A 143 -8.78 15.15 2.74
C LYS A 143 -9.54 14.65 1.51
N GLU A 144 -8.94 13.76 0.72
CA GLU A 144 -9.50 13.23 -0.52
C GLU A 144 -10.68 12.29 -0.31
N SER A 145 -10.64 11.50 0.77
CA SER A 145 -11.65 10.46 1.04
C SER A 145 -11.99 10.40 2.54
N PRO A 146 -13.18 9.94 2.94
CA PRO A 146 -13.47 9.65 4.34
C PRO A 146 -12.56 8.54 4.90
N PRO A 147 -12.34 8.49 6.22
CA PRO A 147 -11.72 7.34 6.86
C PRO A 147 -12.60 6.09 6.75
N ILE A 148 -11.99 4.91 6.72
CA ILE A 148 -12.71 3.63 6.65
C ILE A 148 -13.09 3.09 8.04
N GLY A 149 -12.45 3.62 9.09
CA GLY A 149 -12.75 3.31 10.48
C GLY A 149 -12.05 4.24 11.44
N GLU A 150 -12.37 4.10 12.72
CA GLU A 150 -11.73 4.86 13.79
C GLU A 150 -11.62 4.06 15.09
N VAL A 151 -10.62 4.42 15.90
CA VAL A 151 -10.40 3.93 17.26
C VAL A 151 -10.51 5.11 18.22
N VAL A 152 -11.29 4.97 19.27
CA VAL A 152 -11.41 5.98 20.32
C VAL A 152 -10.58 5.57 21.52
N ILE A 153 -9.62 6.41 21.90
CA ILE A 153 -8.84 6.27 23.13
C ILE A 153 -9.41 7.30 24.12
N PRO A 154 -10.19 6.87 25.14
CA PRO A 154 -10.59 7.76 26.22
C PRO A 154 -9.35 8.24 26.97
N VAL A 155 -9.33 9.53 27.29
CA VAL A 155 -8.24 10.16 28.04
C VAL A 155 -8.81 10.65 29.35
N ASN A 156 -8.30 10.11 30.46
CA ASN A 156 -8.62 10.56 31.78
C ASN A 156 -7.43 11.27 32.40
N ALA A 157 -7.67 12.51 32.77
CA ALA A 157 -6.66 13.44 33.15
C ALA A 157 -6.96 13.91 34.58
N ALA A 158 -6.28 13.34 35.59
CA ALA A 158 -6.63 13.45 37.00
C ALA A 158 -5.48 13.86 37.91
#